data_AF-A0AA39NNW7-F1
#
_entry.id   AF-A0AA39NNW7-F1
#
_cell.length_a   1.000
_cell.length_b   1.000
_cell.length_c   1.000
_cell.angle_alpha   90.00
_cell.angle_beta   90.00
_cell.angle_gamma   90.00
#
_symmetry.space_group_name_H-M   'P 1'
#
loop_
_entity.id
_entity.type
_entity.pdbx_description
1 polymer ?
#
loop_
_entity_poly.entity_id
_entity_poly.type
_entity_poly.pdbx_seq_one_letter_code
_entity_poly.pdbx_strand_id
1 'polypeptide(L)'
;MHFSAVGLVAAVPMQLNTRQTTSMMCSPNFEGVGLSVTNSAREWGVSAHTVGADVTAPTGSLSTADFLFQQNGQPAVSYTIKDITNPNLAVAVRPDGTLTLDNVDASDNDHCSTNISQLHGNVAFGCNITSVPSGLCVQIGAKGTDAMFTAPCNGEDNQNFDFWAASGP
;
A
#
# COMPACT_ATOMS: atom_id res chain seq x y z
N MET A 1 -25.05 25.92 -16.92
CA MET A 1 -24.42 24.63 -17.25
C MET A 1 -23.29 24.44 -16.25
N HIS A 2 -23.51 23.66 -15.20
CA HIS A 2 -22.46 23.34 -14.23
C HIS A 2 -21.84 22.01 -14.67
N PHE A 3 -20.63 22.07 -15.23
CA PHE A 3 -19.81 20.88 -15.41
C PHE A 3 -19.13 20.59 -14.07
N SER A 4 -19.70 19.69 -13.27
CA SER A 4 -18.93 19.05 -12.20
C SER A 4 -17.94 18.12 -12.87
N ALA A 5 -16.68 18.52 -12.90
CA ALA A 5 -15.58 17.62 -13.23
C ALA A 5 -15.47 16.60 -12.08
N VAL A 6 -16.07 15.42 -12.28
CA VAL A 6 -15.68 14.24 -11.51
C VAL A 6 -14.30 13.86 -12.03
N GLY A 7 -13.26 14.37 -11.38
CA GLY A 7 -11.92 13.88 -11.61
C GLY A 7 -11.90 12.43 -11.17
N LEU A 8 -11.81 11.50 -12.13
CA LEU A 8 -11.48 10.12 -11.83
C LEU A 8 -10.07 10.13 -11.22
N VAL A 9 -9.97 9.79 -9.94
CA VAL A 9 -8.71 9.42 -9.32
C VAL A 9 -8.59 7.91 -9.53
N ALA A 10 -7.59 7.50 -10.28
CA ALA A 10 -7.34 6.09 -10.56
C ALA A 10 -6.48 5.48 -9.44
N ALA A 11 -6.59 4.16 -9.25
CA ALA A 11 -5.60 3.41 -8.49
C ALA A 11 -4.18 3.72 -9.01
N VAL A 12 -3.24 3.92 -8.10
CA VAL A 12 -1.88 4.36 -8.45
C VAL A 12 -0.91 3.20 -8.19
N PRO A 13 -0.13 2.76 -9.19
CA PRO A 13 0.87 1.74 -8.96
C PRO A 13 1.91 2.23 -7.94
N MET A 14 2.35 1.34 -7.06
CA MET A 14 3.34 1.63 -6.02
C MET A 14 4.56 0.73 -6.14
N GLN A 15 5.74 1.24 -5.78
CA GLN A 15 7.00 0.50 -5.79
C GLN A 15 7.58 0.41 -4.39
N LEU A 16 8.30 -0.67 -4.11
CA LEU A 16 9.00 -0.90 -2.85
C LEU A 16 10.50 -0.73 -3.05
N ASN A 17 11.15 0.02 -2.16
CA ASN A 17 12.60 0.27 -2.24
C ASN A 17 13.27 0.07 -0.88
N THR A 18 14.50 -0.49 -0.86
CA THR A 18 15.31 -0.68 0.36
C THR A 18 16.00 0.61 0.79
N ARG A 19 16.06 0.87 2.10
CA ARG A 19 16.92 1.93 2.66
C ARG A 19 18.28 1.36 3.07
N GLN A 20 19.27 1.46 2.19
CA GLN A 20 20.72 1.24 2.46
C GLN A 20 21.15 -0.16 2.98
N THR A 21 21.94 -0.88 2.16
CA THR A 21 22.87 -1.99 2.47
C THR A 21 22.56 -2.88 3.70
N THR A 22 21.73 -3.91 3.56
CA THR A 22 22.11 -5.34 3.35
C THR A 22 20.86 -6.23 3.44
N SER A 23 20.39 -6.67 2.27
CA SER A 23 19.72 -7.95 1.98
C SER A 23 18.76 -8.56 3.03
N MET A 24 17.55 -8.03 3.15
CA MET A 24 16.31 -8.82 3.01
C MET A 24 15.32 -7.99 2.19
N MET A 25 14.59 -8.66 1.29
CA MET A 25 14.10 -8.10 0.03
C MET A 25 12.96 -7.09 0.24
N CYS A 26 13.14 -5.81 -0.13
CA CYS A 26 12.02 -4.89 -0.41
C CYS A 26 11.49 -5.07 -1.84
N SER A 27 11.55 -6.30 -2.33
CA SER A 27 10.93 -6.72 -3.57
C SER A 27 10.50 -8.20 -3.47
N PRO A 28 9.89 -8.67 -2.36
CA PRO A 28 9.35 -10.02 -2.34
C PRO A 28 8.19 -10.07 -3.33
N ASN A 29 7.94 -11.23 -3.91
CA ASN A 29 6.66 -11.42 -4.55
C ASN A 29 5.59 -11.47 -3.46
N PHE A 30 4.63 -10.55 -3.50
CA PHE A 30 3.52 -10.45 -2.56
C PHE A 30 2.17 -10.83 -3.18
N GLU A 31 2.18 -11.29 -4.43
CA GLU A 31 0.98 -11.59 -5.18
C GLU A 31 0.01 -12.47 -4.39
N GLY A 32 -1.21 -11.97 -4.22
CA GLY A 32 -2.34 -12.74 -3.73
C GLY A 32 -2.29 -13.04 -2.22
N VAL A 33 -1.36 -12.46 -1.47
CA VAL A 33 -1.28 -12.59 -0.02
C VAL A 33 -1.80 -11.32 0.65
N GLY A 34 -2.66 -11.51 1.67
CA GLY A 34 -3.06 -10.46 2.58
C GLY A 34 -1.90 -10.07 3.48
N LEU A 35 -1.49 -8.81 3.42
CA LEU A 35 -0.40 -8.26 4.20
C LEU A 35 -0.91 -7.23 5.20
N SER A 36 -0.34 -7.31 6.40
CA SER A 36 -0.28 -6.19 7.33
C SER A 36 0.93 -5.33 6.98
N VAL A 37 0.73 -4.01 6.96
CA VAL A 37 1.78 -3.03 6.69
C VAL A 37 1.94 -2.16 7.92
N THR A 38 3.12 -2.20 8.53
CA THR A 38 3.38 -1.55 9.83
C THR A 38 4.60 -0.65 9.77
N ASN A 39 4.70 0.33 10.64
CA ASN A 39 5.98 0.91 11.03
C ASN A 39 6.31 0.53 12.49
N SER A 40 7.26 1.21 13.12
CA SER A 40 7.65 0.93 14.52
C SER A 40 6.51 1.04 15.56
N ALA A 41 5.39 1.71 15.24
CA ALA A 41 4.35 2.01 16.22
C ALA A 41 2.90 1.91 15.69
N ARG A 42 2.70 1.85 14.38
CA ARG A 42 1.38 1.98 13.74
C ARG A 42 1.23 1.00 12.59
N GLU A 43 -0.01 0.61 12.35
CA GLU A 43 -0.40 -0.28 11.26
C GLU A 43 -1.29 0.48 10.29
N TRP A 44 -1.12 0.25 8.99
CA TRP A 44 -1.98 0.81 7.97
C TRP A 44 -3.39 0.25 8.11
N GLY A 45 -4.39 1.10 7.87
CA GLY A 45 -5.77 0.67 7.83
C GLY A 45 -6.65 1.69 7.11
N VAL A 46 -7.93 1.37 7.01
CA VAL A 46 -8.92 2.23 6.35
C VAL A 46 -10.06 2.55 7.31
N SER A 47 -10.58 3.77 7.23
CA SER A 47 -11.72 4.20 8.04
C SER A 47 -13.04 3.54 7.62
N ALA A 48 -13.14 3.14 6.34
CA ALA A 48 -14.26 2.41 5.75
C ALA A 48 -13.82 1.73 4.44
N HIS A 49 -14.51 0.66 4.03
CA HIS A 49 -14.25 -0.07 2.78
C HIS A 49 -15.08 0.48 1.60
N THR A 50 -14.96 1.79 1.35
CA THR A 50 -15.72 2.52 0.31
C THR A 50 -14.83 3.53 -0.42
N VAL A 51 -15.18 3.87 -1.66
CA VAL A 51 -14.50 4.92 -2.45
C VAL A 51 -14.41 6.22 -1.65
N GLY A 52 -13.24 6.85 -1.67
CA GLY A 52 -12.93 8.10 -0.99
C GLY A 52 -12.61 7.95 0.50
N ALA A 53 -12.64 6.74 1.08
CA ALA A 53 -12.21 6.53 2.45
C ALA A 53 -10.71 6.77 2.59
N ASP A 54 -10.30 7.46 3.65
CA ASP A 54 -8.89 7.74 3.91
C ASP A 54 -8.14 6.47 4.33
N VAL A 55 -6.95 6.30 3.77
CA VAL A 55 -5.95 5.36 4.30
C VAL A 55 -5.27 6.05 5.48
N THR A 56 -5.26 5.40 6.62
CA THR A 56 -4.78 5.93 7.90
C THR A 56 -3.81 4.94 8.53
N ALA A 57 -3.17 5.34 9.64
CA ALA A 57 -2.28 4.44 10.36
C ALA A 57 -2.56 4.49 11.88
N PRO A 58 -3.64 3.85 12.37
CA PRO A 58 -3.94 3.82 13.79
C PRO A 58 -2.84 3.13 14.61
N THR A 59 -2.77 3.48 15.89
CA THR A 59 -2.04 2.68 16.89
C THR A 59 -2.87 1.44 17.18
N GLY A 60 -2.35 0.24 16.91
CA GLY A 60 -3.16 -0.98 16.96
C GLY A 60 -2.35 -2.28 16.85
N SER A 61 -3.07 -3.40 16.70
CA SER A 61 -2.49 -4.75 16.66
C SER A 61 -1.75 -5.00 15.35
N LEU A 62 -0.50 -4.51 15.31
CA LEU A 62 0.50 -4.84 14.32
C LEU A 62 0.37 -6.33 13.95
N SER A 63 0.02 -6.65 12.70
CA SER A 63 -0.16 -7.99 12.07
C SER A 63 -1.59 -8.39 11.63
N THR A 64 -2.55 -7.46 11.56
CA THR A 64 -3.84 -7.73 10.89
C THR A 64 -3.70 -7.48 9.38
N ALA A 65 -3.94 -8.49 8.56
CA ALA A 65 -3.86 -8.32 7.11
C ALA A 65 -5.05 -7.48 6.60
N ASP A 66 -4.76 -6.26 6.14
CA ASP A 66 -5.76 -5.31 5.64
C ASP A 66 -5.67 -5.09 4.12
N PHE A 67 -4.54 -5.45 3.50
CA PHE A 67 -4.28 -5.15 2.09
C PHE A 67 -3.80 -6.35 1.29
N LEU A 68 -4.21 -6.43 0.03
CA LEU A 68 -3.71 -7.39 -0.96
C LEU A 68 -2.78 -6.67 -1.93
N PHE A 69 -1.57 -7.18 -2.12
CA PHE A 69 -0.62 -6.60 -3.08
C PHE A 69 -0.69 -7.38 -4.38
N GLN A 70 -1.05 -6.72 -5.47
CA GLN A 70 -1.10 -7.32 -6.81
C GLN A 70 -0.06 -6.66 -7.72
N GLN A 71 0.81 -7.45 -8.37
CA GLN A 71 1.86 -6.96 -9.26
C GLN A 71 1.31 -6.53 -10.62
N ASN A 72 1.73 -5.35 -11.10
CA ASN A 72 1.35 -4.81 -12.41
C ASN A 72 2.37 -5.12 -13.53
N GLY A 73 2.97 -6.32 -13.52
CA GLY A 73 3.88 -6.81 -14.57
C GLY A 73 5.40 -6.63 -14.33
N GLN A 74 6.22 -7.18 -15.23
CA GLN A 74 7.70 -7.20 -15.20
C GLN A 74 8.28 -6.30 -16.31
N PRO A 75 9.45 -5.63 -16.17
CA PRO A 75 10.52 -5.88 -15.18
C PRO A 75 10.60 -4.90 -14.00
N ALA A 76 9.78 -3.84 -13.98
CA ALA A 76 9.70 -2.93 -12.84
C ALA A 76 8.52 -3.35 -11.96
N VAL A 77 8.80 -4.11 -10.90
CA VAL A 77 7.75 -4.62 -10.01
C VAL A 77 7.08 -3.46 -9.29
N SER A 78 5.91 -3.08 -9.77
CA SER A 78 4.99 -2.19 -9.08
C SER A 78 3.76 -2.97 -8.66
N TYR A 79 3.08 -2.47 -7.64
CA TYR A 79 1.94 -3.11 -7.00
C TYR A 79 0.74 -2.18 -7.01
N THR A 80 -0.42 -2.73 -7.33
CA THR A 80 -1.69 -2.17 -6.89
C THR A 80 -1.98 -2.72 -5.49
N ILE A 81 -2.12 -1.83 -4.51
CA ILE A 81 -2.43 -2.18 -3.11
C ILE A 81 -3.95 -2.17 -2.96
N LYS A 82 -4.57 -3.34 -2.95
CA LYS A 82 -6.03 -3.53 -2.89
C LYS A 82 -6.51 -3.68 -1.46
N ASP A 83 -7.73 -3.24 -1.20
CA ASP A 83 -8.43 -3.50 0.05
C ASP A 83 -8.77 -5.00 0.15
N ILE A 84 -8.45 -5.64 1.28
CA ILE A 84 -8.68 -7.08 1.45
C ILE A 84 -10.18 -7.42 1.55
N THR A 85 -10.99 -6.51 2.10
CA THR A 85 -12.42 -6.69 2.32
C THR A 85 -13.22 -6.46 1.03
N ASN A 86 -12.78 -5.54 0.19
CA ASN A 86 -13.37 -5.20 -1.10
C ASN A 86 -12.28 -5.03 -2.19
N PRO A 87 -11.86 -6.12 -2.85
CA PRO A 87 -10.79 -6.10 -3.85
C PRO A 87 -11.08 -5.28 -5.12
N ASN A 88 -12.27 -4.69 -5.26
CA ASN A 88 -12.58 -3.71 -6.30
C ASN A 88 -12.07 -2.30 -5.92
N LEU A 89 -11.54 -2.13 -4.71
CA LEU A 89 -10.94 -0.89 -4.23
C LEU A 89 -9.43 -1.05 -4.06
N ALA A 90 -8.69 0.01 -4.33
CA ALA A 90 -7.25 0.09 -4.11
C ALA A 90 -6.82 1.46 -3.60
N VAL A 91 -5.63 1.49 -3.01
CA VAL A 91 -4.98 2.73 -2.60
C VAL A 91 -4.67 3.58 -3.82
N ALA A 92 -5.14 4.82 -3.77
CA ALA A 92 -4.93 5.87 -4.74
C ALA A 92 -4.37 7.12 -4.06
N VAL A 93 -3.70 7.98 -4.83
CA VAL A 93 -3.19 9.26 -4.35
C VAL A 93 -4.09 10.37 -4.90
N ARG A 94 -4.73 11.13 -3.99
CA ARG A 94 -5.53 12.30 -4.34
C ARG A 94 -4.66 13.43 -4.89
N PRO A 95 -5.25 14.41 -5.60
CA PRO A 95 -4.51 15.58 -6.10
C PRO A 95 -3.77 16.40 -5.03
N ASP A 96 -4.21 16.33 -3.77
CA ASP A 96 -3.56 16.99 -2.63
C ASP A 96 -2.43 16.15 -2.01
N GLY A 97 -2.16 14.96 -2.55
CA GLY A 97 -1.13 14.03 -2.08
C GLY A 97 -1.59 13.07 -0.99
N THR A 98 -2.84 13.16 -0.50
CA THR A 98 -3.37 12.22 0.51
C THR A 98 -3.75 10.87 -0.11
N LEU A 99 -3.70 9.80 0.67
CA LEU A 99 -4.01 8.44 0.24
C LEU A 99 -5.45 8.07 0.58
N THR A 100 -6.15 7.46 -0.38
CA THR A 100 -7.52 6.96 -0.22
C THR A 100 -7.78 5.65 -0.93
N LEU A 101 -8.89 4.99 -0.59
CA LEU A 101 -9.46 3.96 -1.46
C LEU A 101 -10.17 4.58 -2.66
N ASP A 102 -9.90 4.07 -3.85
CA ASP A 102 -10.69 4.33 -5.06
C ASP A 102 -10.90 3.02 -5.84
N ASN A 103 -11.71 3.06 -6.89
CA ASN A 103 -11.94 1.92 -7.75
C ASN A 103 -10.65 1.45 -8.42
N VAL A 104 -10.47 0.13 -8.48
CA VAL A 104 -9.44 -0.48 -9.33
C VAL A 104 -9.85 -0.28 -10.78
N ASP A 105 -8.98 0.32 -11.59
CA ASP A 105 -9.22 0.39 -13.03
C ASP A 105 -9.19 -1.02 -13.63
N ALA A 106 -10.17 -1.33 -14.47
CA ALA A 106 -10.38 -2.67 -15.05
C ALA A 106 -9.20 -3.18 -15.91
N SER A 107 -8.18 -2.35 -16.18
CA SER A 107 -6.95 -2.75 -16.88
C SER A 107 -5.92 -3.44 -16.00
N ASP A 108 -6.01 -3.36 -14.67
CA ASP A 108 -5.04 -3.94 -13.72
C ASP A 108 -5.39 -5.40 -13.32
N ASN A 109 -5.96 -6.16 -14.26
CA ASN A 109 -6.32 -7.57 -14.07
C ASN A 109 -5.20 -8.56 -14.43
N ASP A 110 -3.95 -8.10 -14.51
CA ASP A 110 -2.82 -9.02 -14.64
C ASP A 110 -2.60 -9.75 -13.31
N HIS A 111 -3.24 -10.91 -13.20
CA HIS A 111 -3.02 -11.86 -12.11
C HIS A 111 -1.78 -12.67 -12.43
N CYS A 112 -0.63 -12.26 -11.90
CA CYS A 112 0.59 -13.07 -11.97
C CYS A 112 0.64 -14.03 -10.77
N SER A 113 -0.27 -15.00 -10.74
CA SER A 113 -0.34 -16.03 -9.69
C SER A 113 1.03 -16.69 -9.48
N THR A 114 1.64 -16.43 -8.32
CA THR A 114 2.72 -17.25 -7.79
C THR A 114 2.29 -17.84 -6.46
N ASN A 115 2.86 -18.99 -6.13
CA ASN A 115 2.42 -19.85 -5.03
C ASN A 115 3.05 -19.37 -3.71
N ILE A 116 2.61 -18.21 -3.20
CA ILE A 116 3.19 -17.54 -2.02
C ILE A 116 2.39 -17.82 -0.74
N SER A 117 1.40 -18.71 -0.81
CA SER A 117 0.59 -19.16 0.32
C SER A 117 1.37 -19.92 1.42
N GLN A 118 2.71 -19.91 1.36
CA GLN A 118 3.62 -20.53 2.32
C GLN A 118 4.38 -19.50 3.17
N LEU A 119 4.29 -18.20 2.86
CA LEU A 119 4.96 -17.17 3.65
C LEU A 119 4.12 -16.83 4.89
N HIS A 120 4.76 -16.85 6.05
CA HIS A 120 4.18 -16.48 7.34
C HIS A 120 5.16 -15.60 8.11
N GLY A 121 4.62 -14.62 8.84
CA GLY A 121 5.43 -13.71 9.65
C GLY A 121 6.00 -12.54 8.84
N ASN A 122 7.13 -12.00 9.29
CA ASN A 122 7.77 -10.85 8.64
C ASN A 122 8.36 -11.29 7.29
N VAL A 123 7.86 -10.70 6.21
CA VAL A 123 8.25 -11.04 4.82
C VAL A 123 9.10 -9.95 4.16
N ALA A 124 9.04 -8.72 4.67
CA ALA A 124 9.96 -7.64 4.34
C ALA A 124 9.99 -6.63 5.50
N PHE A 125 11.12 -5.97 5.68
CA PHE A 125 11.27 -4.94 6.69
C PHE A 125 12.09 -3.78 6.17
N GLY A 126 11.86 -2.60 6.73
CA GLY A 126 12.65 -1.42 6.43
C GLY A 126 12.47 -0.87 5.00
N CYS A 127 11.28 -1.01 4.43
CA CYS A 127 11.02 -0.61 3.04
C CYS A 127 10.28 0.72 2.96
N ASN A 128 10.63 1.52 1.96
CA ASN A 128 9.80 2.65 1.56
C ASN A 128 8.81 2.19 0.48
N ILE A 129 7.58 2.69 0.55
CA ILE A 129 6.59 2.57 -0.53
C ILE A 129 6.59 3.89 -1.29
N THR A 130 6.85 3.86 -2.59
CA THR A 130 6.85 5.04 -3.47
C THR A 130 5.70 4.98 -4.47
N SER A 131 4.96 6.07 -4.62
CA SER A 131 3.90 6.18 -5.63
C SER A 131 4.49 6.38 -7.03
N VAL A 132 3.94 5.73 -8.04
CA VAL A 132 4.33 5.87 -9.46
C VAL A 132 3.28 6.74 -10.17
N PRO A 133 3.67 7.73 -11.00
CA PRO A 133 5.03 8.03 -11.46
C PRO A 133 5.79 9.05 -10.60
N SER A 134 5.17 9.58 -9.53
CA SER A 134 5.72 10.74 -8.81
C SER A 134 7.07 10.44 -8.11
N GLY A 135 7.32 9.19 -7.74
CA GLY A 135 8.49 8.77 -6.97
C GLY A 135 8.46 9.23 -5.50
N LEU A 136 7.35 9.83 -5.03
CA LEU A 136 7.20 10.28 -3.65
C LEU A 136 6.91 9.10 -2.72
N CYS A 137 7.49 9.14 -1.52
CA CYS A 137 7.31 8.13 -0.49
C CYS A 137 5.98 8.33 0.23
N VAL A 138 5.29 7.22 0.51
CA VAL A 138 4.15 7.21 1.42
C VAL A 138 4.63 7.52 2.82
N GLN A 139 3.88 8.38 3.52
CA GLN A 139 4.19 8.88 4.84
C GLN A 139 2.96 8.81 5.74
N ILE A 140 3.16 8.31 6.96
CA ILE A 140 2.14 8.29 8.01
C ILE A 140 1.84 9.72 8.50
N GLY A 141 0.55 10.03 8.64
CA GLY A 141 0.02 11.26 9.23
C GLY A 141 0.42 11.44 10.70
N ALA A 142 0.36 12.69 11.20
CA ALA A 142 0.84 13.01 12.54
C ALA A 142 0.09 12.22 13.63
N LYS A 143 -1.22 12.04 13.47
CA LYS A 143 -2.08 11.21 14.33
C LYS A 143 -2.56 9.97 13.59
N GLY A 144 -2.97 8.95 14.35
CA GLY A 144 -3.44 7.70 13.76
C GLY A 144 -4.74 7.83 12.94
N THR A 145 -5.47 8.92 13.12
CA THR A 145 -6.69 9.26 12.35
C THR A 145 -6.41 10.17 11.16
N ASP A 146 -5.20 10.71 11.04
CA ASP A 146 -4.86 11.58 9.92
C ASP A 146 -4.64 10.72 8.68
N ALA A 147 -5.14 11.18 7.54
CA ALA A 147 -4.86 10.54 6.26
C ALA A 147 -3.35 10.44 6.05
N MET A 148 -2.91 9.29 5.56
CA MET A 148 -1.58 9.12 5.04
C MET A 148 -1.42 9.95 3.76
N PHE A 149 -0.18 10.29 3.40
CA PHE A 149 0.08 11.16 2.26
C PHE A 149 1.42 10.82 1.62
N THR A 150 1.66 11.32 0.40
CA THR A 150 2.97 11.21 -0.26
C THR A 150 3.84 12.43 0.02
N ALA A 151 5.12 12.22 0.29
CA ALA A 151 6.11 13.26 0.57
C ALA A 151 7.48 12.92 -0.04
N PRO A 152 8.42 13.88 -0.12
CA PRO A 152 9.80 13.57 -0.49
C PRO A 152 10.38 12.48 0.41
N CYS A 153 11.05 11.51 -0.20
CA CYS A 153 11.68 10.42 0.53
C CYS A 153 12.85 10.93 1.38
N ASN A 154 12.77 10.74 2.68
CA ASN A 154 13.83 11.10 3.64
C ASN A 154 14.24 9.92 4.54
N GLY A 155 13.50 8.81 4.46
CA GLY A 155 13.78 7.58 5.21
C GLY A 155 13.50 7.71 6.72
N GLU A 156 12.69 8.68 7.12
CA GLU A 156 12.18 8.76 8.49
C GLU A 156 11.31 7.53 8.81
N ASP A 157 11.14 7.25 10.11
CA ASP A 157 10.38 6.08 10.58
C ASP A 157 8.91 6.08 10.09
N ASN A 158 8.34 7.25 9.86
CA ASN A 158 6.98 7.39 9.33
C ASN A 158 6.88 7.14 7.81
N GLN A 159 7.99 6.89 7.12
CA GLN A 159 8.04 6.45 5.73
C GLN A 159 8.57 5.00 5.59
N ASN A 160 8.87 4.35 6.72
CA ASN A 160 9.56 3.07 6.76
C ASN A 160 8.59 1.98 7.21
N PHE A 161 8.45 0.94 6.39
CA PHE A 161 7.42 -0.07 6.57
C PHE A 161 7.97 -1.49 6.61
N ASP A 162 7.37 -2.28 7.49
CA ASP A 162 7.51 -3.71 7.62
C ASP A 162 6.23 -4.39 7.16
N PHE A 163 6.38 -5.56 6.55
CA PHE A 163 5.32 -6.31 5.88
C PHE A 163 5.20 -7.67 6.54
N TRP A 164 3.99 -7.99 6.97
CA TRP A 164 3.69 -9.24 7.65
C TRP A 164 2.62 -10.01 6.89
N ALA A 165 2.95 -11.24 6.49
CA ALA A 165 1.96 -12.17 5.98
C ALA A 165 1.23 -12.83 7.14
N ALA A 166 -0.10 -12.87 7.08
CA ALA A 166 -0.91 -13.53 8.10
C ALA A 166 -0.41 -14.97 8.33
N SER A 167 -0.28 -15.36 9.59
CA SER A 167 -0.13 -16.78 9.95
C SER A 167 -1.38 -17.51 9.47
N GLY A 168 -1.21 -18.55 8.65
CA GLY A 168 -2.32 -19.40 8.23
C GLY A 168 -3.03 -20.02 9.44
N PRO A 169 -4.28 -20.50 9.26
CA PRO A 169 -4.99 -21.23 10.31
C PRO A 169 -4.22 -22.45 10.83
#